data_AF-A0A935ZC13-F1
#
_entry.id   AF-A0A935ZC13-F1
#
_cell.length_a   1.000
_cell.length_b   1.000
_cell.length_c   1.000
_cell.angle_alpha   90.00
_cell.angle_beta   90.00
_cell.angle_gamma   90.00
#
_symmetry.space_group_name_H-M   'P 1'
#
loop_
_entity.id
_entity.type
_entity.pdbx_description
1 polymer ?
#
loop_
_entity_poly.entity_id
_entity_poly.type
_entity_poly.pdbx_seq_one_letter_code
_entity_poly.pdbx_strand_id
1 'polypeptide(L)'
;MSRRLLFVVAASIVSASTVGCGLGKALVASPADHDDYVAIRMAAHEGTRVARQKAYLERHPKGVYAAEVRAAYEADEPAYFERAKATPEGARDYLASLPDGPHAGPASAALRGVYERADDIALDRELREGRLAEVRFQRARKARAAAAQAFLDALAAISSPGVLGASFDAPPLPLLRAAHGELGSLSGLPARSERDAFFALPAPKGSHDADRVLSYRVELRELHHRVVRVEIAGPDLFVRFREAESSAALDASSPADRKVATAHALEVVAGALEARFPKATCEVPPGRGEVLARACHGERVSVVSPEAFGADDRLVLEPDGDAHVASPKGNE
;
A
#
# COMPACT_ATOMS: atom_id res chain seq x y z
N MET A 1 24.51 42.17 49.95
CA MET A 1 25.98 42.28 50.01
C MET A 1 26.42 43.11 48.80
N SER A 2 26.51 44.44 48.94
CA SER A 2 27.71 45.23 49.28
C SER A 2 28.71 45.30 48.10
N ARG A 3 28.73 46.43 47.37
CA ARG A 3 29.79 47.48 47.36
C ARG A 3 31.03 47.06 46.53
N ARG A 4 31.58 47.83 45.57
CA ARG A 4 32.03 49.23 45.54
C ARG A 4 32.17 49.67 44.06
N LEU A 5 31.69 50.83 43.60
CA LEU A 5 32.20 52.21 43.73
C LEU A 5 33.39 52.58 42.80
N LEU A 6 33.10 53.54 41.89
CA LEU A 6 33.89 54.71 41.45
C LEU A 6 35.23 54.54 40.68
N PHE A 7 35.38 55.22 39.53
CA PHE A 7 36.24 56.43 39.32
C PHE A 7 36.33 56.82 37.81
N VAL A 8 36.09 58.11 37.49
CA VAL A 8 36.79 58.99 36.48
C VAL A 8 36.48 58.76 34.99
N VAL A 9 35.77 59.63 34.26
CA VAL A 9 35.99 61.04 33.82
C VAL A 9 37.24 61.27 32.95
N ALA A 10 36.97 61.67 31.71
CA ALA A 10 37.84 62.45 30.80
C ALA A 10 39.06 61.76 30.14
N ALA A 11 38.90 61.39 28.87
CA ALA A 11 39.94 61.45 27.85
C ALA A 11 39.31 61.66 26.46
N SER A 12 38.73 62.84 26.24
CA SER A 12 38.34 63.33 24.90
C SER A 12 39.49 64.17 24.34
N ILE A 13 40.49 63.57 23.70
CA ILE A 13 41.56 64.30 22.98
C ILE A 13 41.98 63.51 21.73
N VAL A 14 41.69 64.11 20.57
CA VAL A 14 42.39 64.02 19.26
C VAL A 14 42.32 62.69 18.49
N SER A 15 41.45 62.66 17.47
CA SER A 15 41.59 61.86 16.25
C SER A 15 40.93 62.56 15.07
N ALA A 16 41.44 63.76 14.73
CA ALA A 16 40.97 64.57 13.60
C ALA A 16 42.11 64.81 12.59
N SER A 17 42.62 63.74 11.98
CA SER A 17 43.65 63.84 10.93
C SER A 17 43.61 62.70 9.87
N THR A 18 42.44 62.23 9.44
CA THR A 18 42.34 61.27 8.30
C THR A 18 41.33 61.65 7.22
N VAL A 19 40.62 62.78 7.34
CA VAL A 19 39.60 63.19 6.36
C VAL A 19 40.22 63.81 5.07
N GLY A 20 41.54 64.01 5.03
CA GLY A 20 42.22 64.73 3.94
C GLY A 20 42.65 63.94 2.70
N CYS A 21 42.64 62.59 2.69
CA CYS A 21 43.19 61.80 1.57
C CYS A 21 42.15 61.31 0.55
N GLY A 22 40.85 61.56 0.74
CA GLY A 22 39.80 61.13 -0.20
C GLY A 22 39.69 62.02 -1.43
N LEU A 23 39.81 63.34 -1.25
CA LEU A 23 39.59 64.35 -2.30
C LEU A 23 40.68 64.31 -3.39
N GLY A 24 41.93 64.00 -3.02
CA GLY A 24 43.03 63.89 -3.99
C GLY A 24 42.89 62.72 -4.96
N LYS A 25 42.33 61.59 -4.51
CA LYS A 25 42.13 60.41 -5.37
C LYS A 25 41.05 60.64 -6.43
N ALA A 26 39.97 61.34 -6.07
CA ALA A 26 38.87 61.63 -6.99
C ALA A 26 39.29 62.56 -8.15
N LEU A 27 40.27 63.44 -7.94
CA LEU A 27 40.79 64.33 -8.98
C LEU A 27 41.73 63.64 -9.98
N VAL A 28 42.27 62.48 -9.63
CA VAL A 28 43.23 61.72 -10.44
C VAL A 28 42.59 60.48 -11.09
N ALA A 29 41.49 59.97 -10.51
CA ALA A 29 40.74 58.87 -11.07
C ALA A 29 40.07 59.27 -12.39
N SER A 30 40.06 58.35 -13.37
CA SER A 30 39.21 58.54 -14.55
C SER A 30 37.73 58.54 -14.13
N PRO A 31 36.82 59.21 -14.88
CA PRO A 31 35.39 59.19 -14.54
C PRO A 31 34.83 57.77 -14.38
N ALA A 32 35.19 56.83 -15.26
CA ALA A 32 34.75 55.44 -15.18
C ALA A 32 35.28 54.69 -13.93
N ASP A 33 36.53 54.95 -13.53
CA ASP A 33 37.14 54.41 -12.30
C ASP A 33 36.39 54.92 -11.06
N HIS A 34 36.08 56.22 -11.02
CA HIS A 34 35.33 56.83 -9.94
C HIS A 34 33.88 56.33 -9.84
N ASP A 35 33.16 56.26 -10.97
CA ASP A 35 31.76 55.83 -11.02
C ASP A 35 31.58 54.38 -10.54
N ASP A 36 32.46 53.48 -10.99
CA ASP A 36 32.43 52.08 -10.56
C ASP A 36 32.76 51.93 -9.05
N TYR A 37 33.70 52.74 -8.55
CA TYR A 37 34.01 52.79 -7.12
C TYR A 37 32.81 53.29 -6.29
N VAL A 38 32.14 54.37 -6.71
CA VAL A 38 30.93 54.87 -6.06
C VAL A 38 29.82 53.82 -6.11
N ALA A 39 29.65 53.12 -7.23
CA ALA A 39 28.69 52.04 -7.37
C ALA A 39 28.92 50.89 -6.38
N ILE A 40 30.17 50.57 -6.03
CA ILE A 40 30.49 49.61 -4.95
C ILE A 40 30.02 50.15 -3.60
N ARG A 41 30.36 51.40 -3.28
CA ARG A 41 30.03 52.03 -1.98
C ARG A 41 28.54 52.17 -1.74
N MET A 42 27.76 52.35 -2.80
CA MET A 42 26.29 52.48 -2.74
C MET A 42 25.54 51.15 -2.77
N ALA A 43 26.23 50.01 -2.94
CA ALA A 43 25.58 48.71 -2.99
C ALA A 43 25.09 48.26 -1.60
N ALA A 44 23.77 48.27 -1.39
CA ALA A 44 23.14 47.87 -0.13
C ALA A 44 23.21 46.36 0.12
N HIS A 45 22.99 45.56 -0.93
CA HIS A 45 23.03 44.10 -0.83
C HIS A 45 24.47 43.60 -0.90
N GLU A 46 24.84 42.73 0.03
CA GLU A 46 26.21 42.24 0.16
C GLU A 46 26.70 41.49 -1.08
N GLY A 47 25.94 40.53 -1.61
CA GLY A 47 26.31 39.82 -2.85
C GLY A 47 26.53 40.78 -4.03
N THR A 48 25.69 41.81 -4.18
CA THR A 48 25.86 42.86 -5.20
C THR A 48 27.13 43.68 -4.97
N ARG A 49 27.46 43.99 -3.71
CA ARG A 49 28.67 44.72 -3.36
C ARG A 49 29.92 43.92 -3.73
N VAL A 50 29.98 42.64 -3.35
CA VAL A 50 31.13 41.75 -3.64
C VAL A 50 31.27 41.49 -5.15
N ALA A 51 30.15 41.29 -5.86
CA ALA A 51 30.15 41.17 -7.33
C ALA A 51 30.72 42.42 -8.02
N ARG A 52 30.31 43.62 -7.56
CA ARG A 52 30.82 44.90 -8.08
C ARG A 52 32.30 45.11 -7.75
N GLN A 53 32.76 44.72 -6.57
CA GLN A 53 34.18 44.75 -6.21
C GLN A 53 35.01 43.91 -7.19
N LYS A 54 34.58 42.66 -7.46
CA LYS A 54 35.24 41.79 -8.43
C LYS A 54 35.28 42.41 -9.84
N ALA A 55 34.11 42.86 -10.34
CA ALA A 55 34.00 43.47 -11.66
C ALA A 55 34.82 44.77 -11.80
N TYR A 56 34.99 45.53 -10.71
CA TYR A 56 35.88 46.69 -10.68
C TYR A 56 37.34 46.24 -10.80
N LEU A 57 37.78 45.22 -10.06
CA LEU A 57 39.18 44.75 -10.09
C LEU A 57 39.57 44.16 -11.45
N GLU A 58 38.62 43.57 -12.17
CA GLU A 58 38.80 43.09 -13.55
C GLU A 58 38.90 44.23 -14.57
N ARG A 59 38.06 45.26 -14.46
CA ARG A 59 38.04 46.41 -15.39
C ARG A 59 39.17 47.41 -15.13
N HIS A 60 39.53 47.61 -13.86
CA HIS A 60 40.47 48.62 -13.40
C HIS A 60 41.63 48.01 -12.59
N PRO A 61 42.44 47.09 -13.17
CA PRO A 61 43.47 46.38 -12.42
C PRO A 61 44.56 47.31 -11.83
N LYS A 62 44.74 48.50 -12.45
CA LYS A 62 45.66 49.57 -12.02
C LYS A 62 44.91 50.86 -11.64
N GLY A 63 43.60 50.79 -11.36
CA GLY A 63 42.78 51.94 -11.00
C GLY A 63 43.25 52.61 -9.70
N VAL A 64 42.88 53.87 -9.51
CA VAL A 64 43.28 54.67 -8.34
C VAL A 64 42.77 54.04 -7.03
N TYR A 65 41.62 53.36 -7.09
CA TYR A 65 41.02 52.68 -5.94
C TYR A 65 41.32 51.17 -5.89
N ALA A 66 42.11 50.61 -6.81
CA ALA A 66 42.33 49.16 -6.92
C ALA A 66 42.93 48.52 -5.68
N ALA A 67 43.86 49.18 -5.00
CA ALA A 67 44.43 48.66 -3.75
C ALA A 67 43.38 48.57 -2.63
N GLU A 68 42.48 49.55 -2.54
CA GLU A 68 41.43 49.62 -1.53
C GLU A 68 40.32 48.62 -1.82
N VAL A 69 39.84 48.56 -3.06
CA VAL A 69 38.80 47.60 -3.49
C VAL A 69 39.30 46.17 -3.35
N ARG A 70 40.58 45.90 -3.61
CA ARG A 70 41.17 44.57 -3.42
C ARG A 70 41.16 44.15 -1.95
N ALA A 71 41.62 45.01 -1.05
CA ALA A 71 41.60 44.73 0.39
C ALA A 71 40.17 44.52 0.91
N ALA A 72 39.20 45.29 0.42
CA ALA A 72 37.79 45.10 0.77
C ALA A 72 37.25 43.77 0.23
N TYR A 73 37.55 43.42 -1.03
CA TYR A 73 37.12 42.16 -1.64
C TYR A 73 37.67 40.93 -0.92
N GLU A 74 38.96 40.94 -0.59
CA GLU A 74 39.65 39.86 0.14
C GLU A 74 39.08 39.66 1.55
N ALA A 75 38.46 40.68 2.14
CA ALA A 75 37.78 40.59 3.45
C ALA A 75 36.29 40.21 3.31
N ASP A 76 35.57 40.84 2.39
CA ASP A 76 34.11 40.70 2.25
C ASP A 76 33.73 39.35 1.61
N GLU A 77 34.48 38.87 0.62
CA GLU A 77 34.11 37.67 -0.14
C GLU A 77 34.12 36.39 0.71
N PRO A 78 35.16 36.08 1.52
CA PRO A 78 35.14 34.89 2.35
C PRO A 78 34.02 34.95 3.40
N ALA A 79 33.76 36.13 3.97
CA ALA A 79 32.68 36.33 4.93
C ALA A 79 31.30 36.09 4.28
N TYR A 80 31.12 36.57 3.04
CA TYR A 80 29.90 36.33 2.27
C TYR A 80 29.73 34.84 1.94
N PHE A 81 30.79 34.16 1.49
CA PHE A 81 30.76 32.72 1.22
C PHE A 81 30.42 31.89 2.47
N GLU A 82 31.02 32.18 3.63
CA GLU A 82 30.77 31.45 4.87
C GLU A 82 29.31 31.51 5.32
N ARG A 83 28.63 32.64 5.09
CA ARG A 83 27.18 32.75 5.32
C ARG A 83 26.38 32.03 4.23
N ALA A 84 26.76 32.22 2.98
CA ALA A 84 26.08 31.64 1.83
C ALA A 84 26.08 30.11 1.86
N LYS A 85 27.18 29.47 2.24
CA LYS A 85 27.29 28.00 2.25
C LYS A 85 26.40 27.30 3.28
N ALA A 86 25.80 28.04 4.22
CA ALA A 86 24.97 27.48 5.29
C ALA A 86 23.63 26.96 4.77
N THR A 87 23.14 27.46 3.64
CA THR A 87 21.86 27.05 3.04
C THR A 87 21.98 26.86 1.53
N PRO A 88 21.14 26.02 0.90
CA PRO A 88 21.09 25.89 -0.55
C PRO A 88 20.78 27.23 -1.24
N GLU A 89 19.86 28.01 -0.69
CA GLU A 89 19.49 29.33 -1.22
C GLU A 89 20.69 30.29 -1.19
N GLY A 90 21.44 30.33 -0.08
CA GLY A 90 22.63 31.15 0.04
C GLY A 90 23.72 30.74 -0.96
N ALA A 91 23.94 29.44 -1.17
CA ALA A 91 24.90 28.94 -2.15
C ALA A 91 24.49 29.29 -3.60
N ARG A 92 23.19 29.27 -3.93
CA ARG A 92 22.67 29.76 -5.22
C ARG A 92 22.89 31.26 -5.37
N ASP A 93 22.59 32.04 -4.34
CA ASP A 93 22.77 33.50 -4.36
C ASP A 93 24.25 33.89 -4.55
N TYR A 94 25.15 33.13 -3.91
CA TYR A 94 26.59 33.29 -4.09
C TYR A 94 27.00 33.01 -5.54
N LEU A 95 26.58 31.89 -6.12
CA LEU A 95 26.90 31.53 -7.51
C LEU A 95 26.26 32.49 -8.54
N ALA A 96 25.08 33.05 -8.24
CA ALA A 96 24.44 34.05 -9.08
C ALA A 96 25.19 35.39 -9.05
N SER A 97 25.71 35.77 -7.88
CA SER A 97 26.47 37.01 -7.70
C SER A 97 27.92 36.90 -8.20
N LEU A 98 28.55 35.73 -8.04
CA LEU A 98 29.96 35.46 -8.30
C LEU A 98 30.13 34.09 -8.98
N PRO A 99 29.72 33.94 -10.27
CA PRO A 99 29.78 32.65 -10.96
C PRO A 99 31.21 32.10 -11.06
N ASP A 100 32.19 32.98 -11.27
CA ASP A 100 33.63 32.63 -11.29
C ASP A 100 34.34 33.11 -10.01
N GLY A 101 33.64 33.12 -8.86
CA GLY A 101 34.20 33.54 -7.57
C GLY A 101 35.24 32.55 -7.01
N PRO A 102 36.12 32.97 -6.09
CA PRO A 102 37.11 32.10 -5.44
C PRO A 102 36.53 30.84 -4.81
N HIS A 103 35.29 30.90 -4.31
CA HIS A 103 34.57 29.78 -3.69
C HIS A 103 33.43 29.21 -4.55
N ALA A 104 33.39 29.49 -5.85
CA ALA A 104 32.35 28.97 -6.75
C ALA A 104 32.35 27.43 -6.85
N GLY A 105 33.53 26.80 -6.86
CA GLY A 105 33.66 25.34 -6.81
C GLY A 105 33.04 24.73 -5.56
N PRO A 106 33.48 25.15 -4.35
CA PRO A 106 32.86 24.75 -3.08
C PRO A 106 31.35 24.99 -2.99
N ALA A 107 30.85 26.16 -3.42
CA ALA A 107 29.41 26.46 -3.44
C ALA A 107 28.64 25.52 -4.36
N SER A 108 29.18 25.23 -5.56
CA SER A 108 28.58 24.27 -6.50
C SER A 108 28.54 22.85 -5.94
N ALA A 109 29.61 22.42 -5.26
CA ALA A 109 29.69 21.11 -4.62
C ALA A 109 28.66 20.98 -3.48
N ALA A 110 28.49 22.02 -2.67
CA ALA A 110 27.50 22.05 -1.61
C ALA A 110 26.06 21.88 -2.16
N LEU A 111 25.73 22.55 -3.26
CA LEU A 111 24.43 22.41 -3.91
C LEU A 111 24.21 21.01 -4.48
N ARG A 112 25.22 20.45 -5.17
CA ARG A 112 25.12 19.09 -5.71
C ARG A 112 24.83 18.06 -4.62
N GLY A 113 25.55 18.13 -3.50
CA GLY A 113 25.33 17.24 -2.36
C GLY A 113 23.97 17.41 -1.67
N VAL A 114 23.28 18.53 -1.85
CA VAL A 114 21.89 18.70 -1.38
C VAL A 114 20.92 17.97 -2.31
N TYR A 115 21.08 18.10 -3.62
CA TYR A 115 20.22 17.42 -4.60
C TYR A 115 20.40 15.90 -4.57
N GLU A 116 21.64 15.41 -4.52
CA GLU A 116 21.93 13.97 -4.41
C GLU A 116 21.24 13.35 -3.18
N ARG A 117 21.30 14.04 -2.03
CA ARG A 117 20.58 13.59 -0.81
C ARG A 117 19.05 13.62 -0.97
N ALA A 118 18.51 14.60 -1.68
CA ALA A 118 17.08 14.68 -1.93
C ALA A 118 16.60 13.52 -2.83
N ASP A 119 17.38 13.20 -3.85
CA ASP A 119 17.13 12.06 -4.74
C ASP A 119 17.24 10.73 -4.00
N ASP A 120 18.25 10.56 -3.15
CA ASP A 120 18.39 9.38 -2.30
C ASP A 120 17.17 9.19 -1.37
N ILE A 121 16.68 10.27 -0.75
CA ILE A 121 15.49 10.22 0.11
C ILE A 121 14.24 9.86 -0.70
N ALA A 122 14.11 10.39 -1.92
CA ALA A 122 12.99 10.07 -2.81
C ALA A 122 13.02 8.59 -3.23
N LEU A 123 14.18 8.08 -3.63
CA LEU A 123 14.38 6.67 -3.99
C LEU A 123 14.10 5.75 -2.81
N ASP A 124 14.59 6.08 -1.61
CA ASP A 124 14.35 5.30 -0.39
C ASP A 124 12.85 5.22 -0.07
N ARG A 125 12.12 6.32 -0.28
CA ARG A 125 10.67 6.37 -0.10
C ARG A 125 9.97 5.46 -1.09
N GLU A 126 10.31 5.55 -2.37
CA GLU A 126 9.72 4.71 -3.43
C GLU A 126 9.99 3.21 -3.17
N LEU A 127 11.21 2.85 -2.77
CA LEU A 127 11.55 1.47 -2.43
C LEU A 127 10.77 0.95 -1.21
N ARG A 128 10.57 1.80 -0.18
CA ARG A 128 9.76 1.44 0.99
C ARG A 128 8.28 1.26 0.61
N GLU A 129 7.74 2.15 -0.20
CA GLU A 129 6.37 2.05 -0.71
C GLU A 129 6.18 0.79 -1.56
N GLY A 130 7.13 0.48 -2.45
CA GLY A 130 7.13 -0.75 -3.24
C GLY A 130 7.13 -2.01 -2.39
N ARG A 131 7.95 -2.06 -1.33
CA ARG A 131 7.96 -3.20 -0.38
C ARG A 131 6.63 -3.36 0.37
N LEU A 132 6.01 -2.25 0.80
CA LEU A 132 4.71 -2.28 1.47
C LEU A 132 3.60 -2.74 0.52
N ALA A 133 3.65 -2.31 -0.74
CA ALA A 133 2.74 -2.77 -1.79
C ALA A 133 2.90 -4.28 -2.02
N GLU A 134 4.11 -4.79 -2.14
CA GLU A 134 4.39 -6.22 -2.31
C GLU A 134 3.83 -7.06 -1.15
N VAL A 135 4.09 -6.64 0.10
CA VAL A 135 3.52 -7.31 1.29
C VAL A 135 2.00 -7.32 1.26
N ARG A 136 1.36 -6.21 0.83
CA ARG A 136 -0.09 -6.14 0.68
C ARG A 136 -0.60 -7.10 -0.39
N PHE A 137 0.02 -7.14 -1.57
CA PHE A 137 -0.36 -8.05 -2.65
C PHE A 137 -0.24 -9.52 -2.25
N GLN A 138 0.84 -9.89 -1.55
CA GLN A 138 1.02 -11.26 -1.06
C GLN A 138 -0.03 -11.64 -0.01
N ARG A 139 -0.36 -10.72 0.91
CA ARG A 139 -1.44 -10.93 1.88
C ARG A 139 -2.79 -11.10 1.18
N ALA A 140 -3.13 -10.25 0.22
CA ALA A 140 -4.37 -10.34 -0.54
C ALA A 140 -4.45 -11.63 -1.37
N ARG A 141 -3.33 -12.08 -1.97
CA ARG A 141 -3.24 -13.37 -2.65
C ARG A 141 -3.48 -14.54 -1.70
N LYS A 142 -2.83 -14.55 -0.52
CA LYS A 142 -3.03 -15.59 0.49
C LYS A 142 -4.47 -15.63 0.99
N ALA A 143 -5.08 -14.46 1.25
CA ALA A 143 -6.47 -14.36 1.69
C ALA A 143 -7.45 -14.91 0.63
N ARG A 144 -7.24 -14.59 -0.65
CA ARG A 144 -8.02 -15.14 -1.76
C ARG A 144 -7.89 -16.65 -1.88
N ALA A 145 -6.66 -17.17 -1.81
CA ALA A 145 -6.43 -18.61 -1.83
C ALA A 145 -7.11 -19.31 -0.64
N ALA A 146 -7.08 -18.71 0.55
CA ALA A 146 -7.79 -19.24 1.72
C ALA A 146 -9.32 -19.21 1.55
N ALA A 147 -9.88 -18.17 0.93
CA ALA A 147 -11.31 -18.10 0.63
C ALA A 147 -11.73 -19.18 -0.39
N ALA A 148 -10.96 -19.36 -1.47
CA ALA A 148 -11.19 -20.45 -2.42
C ALA A 148 -11.06 -21.83 -1.75
N GLN A 149 -10.05 -22.01 -0.90
CA GLN A 149 -9.87 -23.25 -0.14
C GLN A 149 -11.03 -23.54 0.81
N ALA A 150 -11.63 -22.53 1.44
CA ALA A 150 -12.78 -22.72 2.32
C ALA A 150 -13.98 -23.34 1.58
N PHE A 151 -14.24 -22.92 0.34
CA PHE A 151 -15.24 -23.56 -0.52
C PHE A 151 -14.86 -25.01 -0.87
N LEU A 152 -13.59 -25.26 -1.19
CA LEU A 152 -13.11 -26.61 -1.50
C LEU A 152 -13.19 -27.56 -0.30
N ASP A 153 -12.93 -27.08 0.91
CA ASP A 153 -13.10 -27.85 2.16
C ASP A 153 -14.57 -28.18 2.40
N ALA A 154 -15.46 -27.22 2.12
CA ALA A 154 -16.91 -27.43 2.16
C ALA A 154 -17.34 -28.51 1.15
N LEU A 155 -16.87 -28.42 -0.10
CA LEU A 155 -17.10 -29.44 -1.13
C LEU A 155 -16.51 -30.81 -0.77
N ALA A 156 -15.36 -30.84 -0.10
CA ALA A 156 -14.76 -32.07 0.40
C ALA A 156 -15.67 -32.75 1.45
N ALA A 157 -16.36 -31.99 2.29
CA ALA A 157 -17.33 -32.54 3.24
C ALA A 157 -18.54 -33.20 2.53
N ILE A 158 -18.97 -32.70 1.38
CA ILE A 158 -20.07 -33.31 0.59
C ILE A 158 -19.58 -34.53 -0.20
N SER A 159 -18.38 -34.47 -0.78
CA SER A 159 -17.87 -35.51 -1.67
C SER A 159 -17.22 -36.69 -0.94
N SER A 160 -16.85 -36.53 0.33
CA SER A 160 -16.14 -37.58 1.08
C SER A 160 -17.04 -38.77 1.47
N PRO A 161 -16.59 -40.02 1.27
CA PRO A 161 -17.36 -41.20 1.65
C PRO A 161 -17.56 -41.28 3.17
N GLY A 162 -18.69 -41.87 3.59
CA GLY A 162 -18.98 -42.12 5.01
C GLY A 162 -19.38 -40.88 5.81
N VAL A 163 -19.68 -39.76 5.15
CA VAL A 163 -20.19 -38.53 5.79
C VAL A 163 -21.60 -38.74 6.31
N LEU A 164 -22.49 -39.32 5.49
CA LEU A 164 -23.78 -39.79 5.99
C LEU A 164 -23.56 -41.02 6.87
N GLY A 165 -24.22 -41.05 8.03
CA GLY A 165 -23.98 -42.07 9.06
C GLY A 165 -22.76 -41.82 9.94
N ALA A 166 -21.99 -40.75 9.72
CA ALA A 166 -20.92 -40.37 10.65
C ALA A 166 -21.49 -40.02 12.03
N SER A 167 -20.73 -40.31 13.10
CA SER A 167 -21.07 -39.87 14.45
C SER A 167 -20.77 -38.38 14.61
N PHE A 168 -21.63 -37.65 15.33
CA PHE A 168 -21.36 -36.26 15.71
C PHE A 168 -20.17 -36.10 16.67
N ASP A 169 -19.86 -37.15 17.44
CA ASP A 169 -18.74 -37.17 18.38
C ASP A 169 -17.41 -37.53 17.72
N ALA A 170 -17.45 -38.27 16.61
CA ALA A 170 -16.28 -38.72 15.85
C ALA A 170 -16.46 -38.43 14.35
N PRO A 171 -16.59 -37.15 13.98
CA PRO A 171 -16.86 -36.74 12.61
C PRO A 171 -15.65 -36.92 11.68
N PRO A 172 -15.88 -37.17 10.38
CA PRO A 172 -14.79 -37.23 9.42
C PRO A 172 -14.10 -35.86 9.27
N LEU A 173 -12.78 -35.88 9.08
CA LEU A 173 -11.96 -34.67 9.00
C LEU A 173 -12.45 -33.62 7.97
N PRO A 174 -12.90 -34.00 6.75
CA PRO A 174 -13.45 -33.03 5.80
C PRO A 174 -14.66 -32.27 6.36
N LEU A 175 -15.54 -32.94 7.10
CA LEU A 175 -16.72 -32.31 7.71
C LEU A 175 -16.33 -31.37 8.86
N LEU A 176 -15.34 -31.76 9.67
CA LEU A 176 -14.75 -30.87 10.68
C LEU A 176 -14.16 -29.61 10.04
N ARG A 177 -13.37 -29.74 8.98
CA ARG A 177 -12.77 -28.58 8.29
C ARG A 177 -13.83 -27.65 7.71
N ALA A 178 -14.88 -28.20 7.10
CA ALA A 178 -15.97 -27.40 6.58
C ALA A 178 -16.69 -26.60 7.68
N ALA A 179 -16.94 -27.21 8.85
CA ALA A 179 -17.66 -26.59 9.96
C ALA A 179 -16.80 -25.62 10.80
N HIS A 180 -15.52 -25.93 10.99
CA HIS A 180 -14.63 -25.27 11.95
C HIS A 180 -13.44 -24.53 11.32
N GLY A 181 -13.14 -24.78 10.04
CA GLY A 181 -11.94 -24.29 9.36
C GLY A 181 -10.64 -24.91 9.88
N GLU A 182 -9.50 -24.34 9.49
CA GLU A 182 -8.17 -24.84 9.89
C GLU A 182 -7.86 -24.71 11.40
N LEU A 183 -8.56 -23.84 12.13
CA LEU A 183 -8.22 -23.46 13.51
C LEU A 183 -9.34 -23.73 14.53
N GLY A 184 -10.46 -24.33 14.14
CA GLY A 184 -11.58 -24.49 15.07
C GLY A 184 -11.43 -25.67 16.03
N SER A 185 -12.24 -25.63 17.09
CA SER A 185 -12.22 -26.61 18.18
C SER A 185 -12.46 -28.03 17.65
N LEU A 186 -11.64 -28.99 18.10
CA LEU A 186 -11.86 -30.43 17.83
C LEU A 186 -13.03 -31.01 18.66
N SER A 187 -13.76 -30.18 19.42
CA SER A 187 -14.87 -30.62 20.26
C SER A 187 -16.19 -30.70 19.48
N GLY A 188 -16.44 -31.87 18.86
CA GLY A 188 -17.72 -32.24 18.25
C GLY A 188 -18.14 -31.39 17.04
N LEU A 189 -19.16 -31.86 16.31
CA LEU A 189 -19.80 -31.07 15.24
C LEU A 189 -20.99 -30.27 15.79
N PRO A 190 -21.02 -28.94 15.61
CA PRO A 190 -22.26 -28.22 15.83
C PRO A 190 -23.26 -28.58 14.72
N ALA A 191 -24.55 -28.65 15.05
CA ALA A 191 -25.62 -28.86 14.06
C ALA A 191 -25.69 -27.74 13.02
N ARG A 192 -25.18 -26.55 13.34
CA ARG A 192 -25.07 -25.41 12.44
C ARG A 192 -23.80 -24.63 12.74
N SER A 193 -23.04 -24.30 11.70
CA SER A 193 -21.85 -23.45 11.77
C SER A 193 -21.83 -22.47 10.61
N GLU A 194 -21.32 -21.27 10.85
CA GLU A 194 -21.21 -20.20 9.85
C GLU A 194 -19.73 -19.82 9.68
N ARG A 195 -19.36 -19.50 8.44
CA ARG A 195 -17.98 -19.35 8.00
C ARG A 195 -17.88 -18.13 7.11
N ASP A 196 -16.98 -17.22 7.49
CA ASP A 196 -16.62 -16.06 6.69
C ASP A 196 -15.15 -16.13 6.29
N ALA A 197 -14.89 -16.03 4.99
CA ALA A 197 -13.55 -15.87 4.46
C ALA A 197 -13.41 -14.51 3.76
N PHE A 198 -12.67 -13.61 4.40
CA PHE A 198 -12.41 -12.26 3.91
C PHE A 198 -11.27 -12.26 2.90
N PHE A 199 -11.44 -11.54 1.78
CA PHE A 199 -10.39 -11.34 0.79
C PHE A 199 -10.57 -10.01 0.07
N ALA A 200 -9.53 -9.58 -0.63
CA ALA A 200 -9.53 -8.34 -1.40
C ALA A 200 -9.25 -8.63 -2.86
N LEU A 201 -9.98 -7.96 -3.76
CA LEU A 201 -9.72 -8.00 -5.19
C LEU A 201 -8.85 -6.80 -5.60
N PRO A 202 -7.86 -7.02 -6.48
CA PRO A 202 -7.02 -5.94 -6.97
C PRO A 202 -7.89 -4.96 -7.76
N ALA A 203 -7.86 -3.69 -7.37
CA ALA A 203 -8.61 -2.66 -8.07
C ALA A 203 -7.80 -2.07 -9.25
N PRO A 204 -8.46 -1.53 -10.29
CA PRO A 204 -7.80 -0.73 -11.31
C PRO A 204 -6.95 0.40 -10.70
N LYS A 205 -5.86 0.79 -11.37
CA LYS A 205 -4.94 1.84 -10.89
C LYS A 205 -5.71 3.09 -10.44
N GLY A 206 -5.50 3.50 -9.18
CA GLY A 206 -6.12 4.69 -8.60
C GLY A 206 -7.44 4.44 -7.85
N SER A 207 -7.90 3.19 -7.76
CA SER A 207 -9.06 2.81 -6.93
C SER A 207 -8.64 1.94 -5.73
N HIS A 208 -9.45 1.94 -4.68
CA HIS A 208 -9.22 1.11 -3.51
C HIS A 208 -9.57 -0.35 -3.81
N ASP A 209 -8.78 -1.27 -3.25
CA ASP A 209 -9.08 -2.71 -3.30
C ASP A 209 -10.51 -2.96 -2.85
N ALA A 210 -11.20 -3.82 -3.59
CA ALA A 210 -12.59 -4.11 -3.31
C ALA A 210 -12.65 -5.28 -2.31
N ASP A 211 -13.02 -4.98 -1.07
CA ASP A 211 -13.18 -5.99 -0.03
C ASP A 211 -14.36 -6.93 -0.38
N ARG A 212 -14.15 -8.21 -0.09
CA ARG A 212 -15.08 -9.30 -0.38
C ARG A 212 -15.13 -10.25 0.80
N VAL A 213 -16.29 -10.89 0.94
CA VAL A 213 -16.50 -11.96 1.91
C VAL A 213 -17.15 -13.12 1.18
N LEU A 214 -16.57 -14.31 1.33
CA LEU A 214 -17.22 -15.57 1.01
C LEU A 214 -17.82 -16.10 2.31
N SER A 215 -19.14 -15.97 2.45
CA SER A 215 -19.90 -16.44 3.60
C SER A 215 -20.66 -17.70 3.24
N TYR A 216 -20.52 -18.74 4.06
CA TYR A 216 -21.35 -19.94 3.94
C TYR A 216 -21.64 -20.53 5.31
N ARG A 217 -22.65 -21.38 5.35
CA ARG A 217 -23.12 -22.06 6.52
C ARG A 217 -23.17 -23.55 6.24
N VAL A 218 -22.70 -24.34 7.19
CA VAL A 218 -22.83 -25.80 7.18
C VAL A 218 -23.93 -26.16 8.17
N GLU A 219 -25.01 -26.73 7.67
CA GLU A 219 -26.12 -27.25 8.46
C GLU A 219 -26.15 -28.78 8.38
N LEU A 220 -26.22 -29.41 9.54
CA LEU A 220 -26.26 -30.85 9.70
C LEU A 220 -27.60 -31.23 10.30
N ARG A 221 -28.26 -32.25 9.73
CA ARG A 221 -29.37 -32.92 10.40
C ARG A 221 -28.88 -34.19 11.06
N GLU A 222 -29.29 -34.35 12.30
CA GLU A 222 -28.96 -35.48 13.16
C GLU A 222 -30.16 -36.40 13.31
N LEU A 223 -29.92 -37.70 13.26
CA LEU A 223 -30.85 -38.73 13.73
C LEU A 223 -30.04 -39.78 14.50
N HIS A 224 -30.39 -40.05 15.75
CA HIS A 224 -29.68 -41.00 16.62
C HIS A 224 -28.16 -40.77 16.69
N HIS A 225 -27.71 -39.53 16.88
CA HIS A 225 -26.28 -39.15 16.90
C HIS A 225 -25.52 -39.41 15.61
N ARG A 226 -26.24 -39.57 14.49
CA ARG A 226 -25.68 -39.81 13.17
C ARG A 226 -26.07 -38.69 12.22
N VAL A 227 -25.15 -38.29 11.36
CA VAL A 227 -25.41 -37.31 10.30
C VAL A 227 -26.29 -37.94 9.23
N VAL A 228 -27.48 -37.38 9.02
CA VAL A 228 -28.41 -37.84 7.96
C VAL A 228 -28.61 -36.79 6.86
N ARG A 229 -28.09 -35.58 7.02
CA ARG A 229 -28.08 -34.57 5.96
C ARG A 229 -26.96 -33.59 6.20
N VAL A 230 -26.29 -33.18 5.13
CA VAL A 230 -25.33 -32.09 5.13
C VAL A 230 -25.77 -31.07 4.09
N GLU A 231 -25.95 -29.83 4.51
CA GLU A 231 -26.27 -28.71 3.63
C GLU A 231 -25.21 -27.62 3.80
N ILE A 232 -24.69 -27.14 2.67
CA ILE A 232 -23.74 -26.03 2.61
C ILE A 232 -24.41 -24.94 1.81
N ALA A 233 -24.71 -23.81 2.44
CA ALA A 233 -25.52 -22.75 1.88
C ALA A 233 -24.88 -21.39 2.13
N GLY A 234 -24.86 -20.51 1.13
CA GLY A 234 -24.38 -19.15 1.31
C GLY A 234 -24.81 -18.20 0.20
N PRO A 235 -24.98 -16.91 0.50
CA PRO A 235 -25.45 -15.92 -0.47
C PRO A 235 -24.38 -15.69 -1.54
N ASP A 236 -24.78 -15.84 -2.81
CA ASP A 236 -23.89 -15.67 -3.98
C ASP A 236 -22.57 -16.47 -3.85
N LEU A 237 -22.59 -17.61 -3.15
CA LEU A 237 -21.41 -18.40 -2.80
C LEU A 237 -20.57 -18.75 -4.04
N PHE A 238 -21.21 -19.09 -5.16
CA PHE A 238 -20.50 -19.43 -6.39
C PHE A 238 -19.83 -18.21 -7.03
N VAL A 239 -20.45 -17.02 -6.94
CA VAL A 239 -19.85 -15.76 -7.41
C VAL A 239 -18.62 -15.44 -6.58
N ARG A 240 -18.72 -15.50 -5.24
CA ARG A 240 -17.59 -15.20 -4.33
C ARG A 240 -16.45 -16.20 -4.49
N PHE A 241 -16.78 -17.48 -4.68
CA PHE A 241 -15.78 -18.50 -5.00
C PHE A 241 -15.04 -18.18 -6.32
N ARG A 242 -15.79 -17.83 -7.38
CA ARG A 242 -15.20 -17.48 -8.68
C ARG A 242 -14.32 -16.23 -8.60
N GLU A 243 -14.74 -15.20 -7.86
CA GLU A 243 -13.93 -13.99 -7.63
C GLU A 243 -12.61 -14.34 -6.90
N ALA A 244 -12.68 -15.18 -5.86
CA ALA A 244 -11.51 -15.61 -5.09
C ALA A 244 -10.48 -16.36 -5.94
N GLU A 245 -10.92 -17.28 -6.81
CA GLU A 245 -10.01 -18.01 -7.70
C GLU A 245 -9.47 -17.17 -8.86
N SER A 246 -10.35 -16.45 -9.56
CA SER A 246 -9.99 -15.78 -10.81
C SER A 246 -9.34 -14.41 -10.62
N SER A 247 -9.39 -13.85 -9.41
CA SER A 247 -8.96 -12.47 -9.14
C SER A 247 -9.76 -11.39 -9.86
N ALA A 248 -10.88 -11.74 -10.51
CA ALA A 248 -11.73 -10.82 -11.25
C ALA A 248 -12.98 -10.50 -10.43
N ALA A 249 -13.35 -9.23 -10.38
CA ALA A 249 -14.62 -8.81 -9.79
C ALA A 249 -15.79 -9.24 -10.67
N LEU A 250 -16.85 -9.75 -10.03
CA LEU A 250 -18.10 -10.11 -10.66
C LEU A 250 -19.25 -9.38 -9.99
N ASP A 251 -20.25 -8.99 -10.78
CA ASP A 251 -21.48 -8.41 -10.26
C ASP A 251 -22.50 -9.52 -9.98
N ALA A 252 -22.73 -9.82 -8.71
CA ALA A 252 -23.72 -10.80 -8.29
C ALA A 252 -25.16 -10.41 -8.65
N SER A 253 -25.44 -9.15 -8.97
CA SER A 253 -26.75 -8.72 -9.49
C SER A 253 -26.91 -8.96 -11.00
N SER A 254 -25.81 -9.19 -11.72
CA SER A 254 -25.80 -9.47 -13.16
C SER A 254 -26.09 -10.95 -13.42
N PRO A 255 -27.19 -11.30 -14.12
CA PRO A 255 -27.48 -12.69 -14.47
C PRO A 255 -26.39 -13.35 -15.34
N ALA A 256 -25.68 -12.55 -16.16
CA ALA A 256 -24.59 -13.04 -16.99
C ALA A 256 -23.38 -13.47 -16.15
N ASP A 257 -22.96 -12.64 -15.20
CA ASP A 257 -21.82 -12.93 -14.33
C ASP A 257 -22.12 -14.12 -13.42
N ARG A 258 -23.36 -14.17 -12.90
CA ARG A 258 -23.83 -15.32 -12.12
C ARG A 258 -23.80 -16.61 -12.93
N LYS A 259 -24.27 -16.60 -14.17
CA LYS A 259 -24.21 -17.79 -15.04
C LYS A 259 -22.78 -18.27 -15.25
N VAL A 260 -21.82 -17.35 -15.44
CA VAL A 260 -20.39 -17.69 -15.56
C VAL A 260 -19.86 -18.30 -14.26
N ALA A 261 -20.18 -17.70 -13.11
CA ALA A 261 -19.77 -18.21 -11.81
C ALA A 261 -20.36 -19.58 -11.49
N THR A 262 -21.66 -19.78 -11.72
CA THR A 262 -22.35 -21.06 -11.53
C THR A 262 -21.78 -22.14 -12.45
N ALA A 263 -21.53 -21.84 -13.73
CA ALA A 263 -20.93 -22.81 -14.66
C ALA A 263 -19.54 -23.27 -14.18
N HIS A 264 -18.72 -22.33 -13.72
CA HIS A 264 -17.39 -22.63 -13.15
C HIS A 264 -17.49 -23.48 -11.88
N ALA A 265 -18.36 -23.09 -10.94
CA ALA A 265 -18.56 -23.86 -9.71
C ALA A 265 -19.07 -25.28 -10.00
N LEU A 266 -19.97 -25.45 -10.97
CA LEU A 266 -20.48 -26.76 -11.38
C LEU A 266 -19.40 -27.65 -12.01
N GLU A 267 -18.45 -27.10 -12.74
CA GLU A 267 -17.29 -27.85 -13.25
C GLU A 267 -16.45 -28.41 -12.11
N VAL A 268 -16.13 -27.57 -11.12
CA VAL A 268 -15.36 -27.95 -9.92
C VAL A 268 -16.12 -29.00 -9.09
N VAL A 269 -17.42 -28.77 -8.85
CA VAL A 269 -18.28 -29.69 -8.10
C VAL A 269 -18.42 -31.02 -8.82
N ALA A 270 -18.70 -31.02 -10.13
CA ALA A 270 -18.80 -32.24 -10.93
C ALA A 270 -17.50 -33.06 -10.86
N GLY A 271 -16.34 -32.40 -11.01
CA GLY A 271 -15.04 -33.04 -10.89
C GLY A 271 -14.79 -33.68 -9.52
N ALA A 272 -15.13 -32.98 -8.44
CA ALA A 272 -15.00 -33.51 -7.07
C ALA A 272 -15.95 -34.69 -6.79
N LEU A 273 -17.11 -34.71 -7.44
CA LEU A 273 -18.11 -35.77 -7.27
C LEU A 273 -17.80 -37.03 -8.09
N GLU A 274 -16.99 -36.98 -9.16
CA GLU A 274 -16.78 -38.13 -10.05
C GLU A 274 -16.32 -39.41 -9.35
N ALA A 275 -15.53 -39.30 -8.26
CA ALA A 275 -15.03 -40.48 -7.55
C ALA A 275 -16.11 -41.24 -6.77
N ARG A 276 -17.13 -40.55 -6.23
CA ARG A 276 -18.20 -41.13 -5.39
C ARG A 276 -19.54 -41.21 -6.09
N PHE A 277 -19.83 -40.24 -6.94
CA PHE A 277 -21.03 -40.13 -7.74
C PHE A 277 -20.64 -39.97 -9.22
N PRO A 278 -20.09 -40.99 -9.90
CA PRO A 278 -19.70 -40.87 -11.31
C PRO A 278 -20.88 -40.41 -12.19
N LYS A 279 -20.65 -39.47 -13.10
CA LYS A 279 -21.72 -38.98 -13.98
C LYS A 279 -22.39 -40.11 -14.77
N ALA A 280 -21.59 -41.03 -15.30
CA ALA A 280 -22.07 -42.11 -16.18
C ALA A 280 -23.10 -43.05 -15.53
N THR A 281 -23.08 -43.21 -14.21
CA THR A 281 -23.93 -44.16 -13.48
C THR A 281 -24.88 -43.50 -12.50
N CYS A 282 -24.56 -42.30 -12.03
CA CYS A 282 -25.29 -41.63 -10.95
C CYS A 282 -26.04 -40.39 -11.39
N GLU A 283 -25.96 -39.98 -12.66
CA GLU A 283 -26.72 -38.82 -13.15
C GLU A 283 -28.22 -39.10 -13.09
N VAL A 284 -28.95 -38.22 -12.41
CA VAL A 284 -30.41 -38.23 -12.32
C VAL A 284 -30.94 -36.87 -12.73
N PRO A 285 -32.19 -36.79 -13.25
CA PRO A 285 -32.77 -35.52 -13.60
C PRO A 285 -32.76 -34.55 -12.41
N PRO A 286 -32.26 -33.31 -12.58
CA PRO A 286 -32.31 -32.32 -11.51
C PRO A 286 -33.77 -31.96 -11.20
N GLY A 287 -34.07 -31.82 -9.91
CA GLY A 287 -35.36 -31.36 -9.42
C GLY A 287 -35.60 -29.88 -9.70
N ARG A 288 -36.73 -29.37 -9.20
CA ARG A 288 -37.11 -27.96 -9.42
C ARG A 288 -36.09 -27.02 -8.75
N GLY A 289 -35.39 -26.24 -9.56
CA GLY A 289 -34.37 -25.27 -9.10
C GLY A 289 -32.99 -25.87 -8.87
N GLU A 290 -32.83 -27.18 -9.02
CA GLU A 290 -31.52 -27.82 -9.02
C GLU A 290 -30.84 -27.61 -10.37
N VAL A 291 -29.54 -27.36 -10.35
CA VAL A 291 -28.69 -27.21 -11.55
C VAL A 291 -27.82 -28.44 -11.79
N LEU A 292 -27.66 -29.28 -10.76
CA LEU A 292 -26.96 -30.57 -10.82
C LEU A 292 -27.58 -31.51 -9.78
N ALA A 293 -27.79 -32.76 -10.14
CA ALA A 293 -28.19 -33.82 -9.23
C ALA A 293 -27.50 -35.13 -9.60
N ARG A 294 -27.01 -35.85 -8.59
CA ARG A 294 -26.52 -37.22 -8.73
C ARG A 294 -27.03 -38.08 -7.59
N ALA A 295 -27.40 -39.32 -7.87
CA ALA A 295 -27.86 -40.28 -6.87
C ALA A 295 -27.28 -41.66 -7.14
N CYS A 296 -26.69 -42.26 -6.11
CA CYS A 296 -26.10 -43.60 -6.14
C CYS A 296 -25.97 -44.12 -4.71
N HIS A 297 -25.97 -45.44 -4.55
CA HIS A 297 -25.69 -46.09 -3.26
C HIS A 297 -26.63 -45.66 -2.11
N GLY A 298 -27.88 -45.27 -2.43
CA GLY A 298 -28.85 -44.78 -1.45
C GLY A 298 -28.56 -43.36 -0.93
N GLU A 299 -27.68 -42.62 -1.60
CA GLU A 299 -27.35 -41.23 -1.30
C GLU A 299 -27.61 -40.35 -2.52
N ARG A 300 -28.04 -39.12 -2.28
CA ARG A 300 -28.28 -38.09 -3.29
C ARG A 300 -27.47 -36.85 -2.94
N VAL A 301 -26.79 -36.32 -3.95
CA VAL A 301 -26.18 -34.99 -3.92
C VAL A 301 -26.90 -34.09 -4.91
N SER A 302 -27.26 -32.88 -4.48
CA SER A 302 -27.82 -31.86 -5.37
C SER A 302 -27.21 -30.49 -5.15
N VAL A 303 -27.25 -29.70 -6.22
CA VAL A 303 -26.73 -28.33 -6.27
C VAL A 303 -27.86 -27.42 -6.69
N VAL A 304 -28.11 -26.37 -5.93
CA VAL A 304 -29.12 -25.35 -6.20
C VAL A 304 -28.43 -24.01 -6.38
N SER A 305 -28.73 -23.31 -7.48
CA SER A 305 -28.22 -21.95 -7.75
C SER A 305 -29.39 -21.08 -8.25
N PRO A 306 -30.13 -20.42 -7.33
CA PRO A 306 -31.27 -19.59 -7.71
C PRO A 306 -30.80 -18.36 -8.48
N GLU A 307 -31.51 -17.85 -9.49
CA GLU A 307 -31.09 -16.67 -10.28
C GLU A 307 -31.17 -15.31 -9.56
N ALA A 308 -31.87 -15.24 -8.41
CA ALA A 308 -32.02 -14.02 -7.64
C ALA A 308 -30.73 -13.63 -6.88
N PHE A 309 -30.33 -12.35 -6.97
CA PHE A 309 -29.20 -11.80 -6.23
C PHE A 309 -29.36 -11.98 -4.71
N GLY A 310 -28.27 -12.36 -4.04
CA GLY A 310 -28.25 -12.59 -2.59
C GLY A 310 -28.98 -13.86 -2.16
N ALA A 311 -29.48 -14.67 -3.11
CA ALA A 311 -30.04 -15.97 -2.80
C ALA A 311 -28.92 -16.98 -2.48
N ASP A 312 -29.22 -17.92 -1.60
CA ASP A 312 -28.26 -18.95 -1.22
C ASP A 312 -28.04 -19.94 -2.37
N ASP A 313 -26.80 -20.02 -2.86
CA ASP A 313 -26.35 -21.20 -3.57
C ASP A 313 -26.15 -22.33 -2.55
N ARG A 314 -26.57 -23.55 -2.89
CA ARG A 314 -26.61 -24.67 -1.95
C ARG A 314 -26.02 -25.94 -2.53
N LEU A 315 -25.28 -26.66 -1.70
CA LEU A 315 -24.82 -28.04 -1.91
C LEU A 315 -25.47 -28.90 -0.84
N VAL A 316 -26.22 -29.92 -1.24
CA VAL A 316 -26.97 -30.80 -0.32
C VAL A 316 -26.54 -32.23 -0.54
N LEU A 317 -26.21 -32.94 0.55
CA LEU A 317 -26.03 -34.39 0.60
C LEU A 317 -27.06 -34.97 1.56
N GLU A 318 -27.88 -35.89 1.07
CA GLU A 318 -28.95 -36.53 1.82
C GLU A 318 -29.19 -37.98 1.34
N PRO A 319 -29.90 -38.82 2.11
CA PRO A 319 -30.36 -40.12 1.64
C PRO A 319 -31.23 -39.98 0.39
N ASP A 320 -31.03 -40.88 -0.58
CA ASP A 320 -31.90 -40.96 -1.74
C ASP A 320 -33.26 -41.55 -1.31
N GLY A 321 -34.35 -40.86 -1.64
CA GLY A 321 -35.68 -40.98 -1.02
C GLY A 321 -36.38 -42.34 -1.09
N ASP A 322 -35.74 -43.36 -1.67
CA ASP A 322 -36.22 -44.73 -1.73
C ASP A 322 -35.61 -45.64 -0.64
N ALA A 323 -34.59 -45.18 0.08
CA ALA A 323 -33.96 -45.91 1.18
C ALA A 323 -34.53 -45.51 2.56
N HIS A 324 -35.61 -46.18 2.97
CA HIS A 324 -36.16 -46.25 4.33
C HIS A 324 -37.02 -45.08 4.88
N VAL A 325 -38.33 -45.22 4.67
CA VAL A 325 -39.28 -45.34 5.81
C VAL A 325 -39.82 -46.78 5.83
N ALA A 326 -38.94 -47.75 6.08
CA ALA A 326 -39.43 -48.99 6.69
C ALA A 326 -39.35 -48.76 8.20
N SER A 327 -40.43 -48.24 8.78
CA SER A 327 -40.61 -48.30 10.23
C SER A 327 -40.32 -49.73 10.68
N PRO A 328 -39.56 -49.95 11.77
CA PRO A 328 -39.63 -51.23 12.44
C PRO A 328 -41.09 -51.39 12.86
N LYS A 329 -41.84 -52.26 12.16
CA LYS A 329 -43.11 -52.74 12.70
C LYS A 329 -42.74 -53.41 14.01
N GLY A 330 -43.10 -52.77 15.11
CA GLY A 330 -43.02 -53.38 16.43
C GLY A 330 -43.75 -54.70 16.37
N ASN A 331 -43.04 -55.78 16.68
CA ASN A 331 -43.68 -56.99 17.14
C ASN A 331 -44.27 -56.67 18.51
N GLU A 332 -45.58 -56.87 18.61
CA GLU A 332 -46.30 -57.07 19.87
C GLU A 332 -45.70 -58.21 20.71
#